data_AF-A0A125TZT9-F1
#
_entry.id   AF-A0A125TZT9-F1
#
_cell.length_a   1.000
_cell.length_b   1.000
_cell.length_c   1.000
_cell.angle_alpha   90.00
_cell.angle_beta   90.00
_cell.angle_gamma   90.00
#
_symmetry.space_group_name_H-M   'P 1'
#
loop_
_entity.id
_entity.type
_entity.pdbx_description
1 polymer ?
#
loop_
_entity_poly.entity_id
_entity_poly.type
_entity_poly.pdbx_seq_one_letter_code
_entity_poly.pdbx_strand_id
1 'polypeptide(L)'
;MTIMEALDAIRGVVDAVKLGVEKQADNYHSPSRSELEDLAKELHSVGDIKHKKDDYDKRLDALASDFLPKLSDEDRGRFMGAIFDGDKGATGSWLQGDRLDKLVADGRISADDRRAVLSSLASGYNNGHVDKDVTWDFLKMGGVDGEIVDKNPAGSRAGADYQNENNSGEVFDRLLAGLDDGKGGVNQEFSKFIEKFSIDQINDGAPGNDKDANSRGDYLGLLINAADRAGPDQSVINNILHGVDKEKREQVIDDISKGFSKVTTENAWLNRDDSKLSDAYNRDPMNLIIKAVANDKESRYSDDKRSYAGDLAEYVYTQSANNPYGDNGFYTDKNMPKEGRQEALNELMLKKGAEIFDTKRLGESGIGEDGETNSTRNVRIMANLERLTGLSPTNEQGTEVLNKLAGNADMWSKDYINALKSDNENEKLQATQKLTHLMASTEQAVLDGFSDKAEDDAARKADLESMMNLFVGLLPGGDSLGTGLRSSFKSVFGEDSGAVRALDKVLETGAGEAADGAATDLLKGKVVDALSKSGNEDKYLKAFTENANVFIEDQLLRELSGDQYAGIRQEISKEASQLLVTS
;
A
#
# COMPACT_ATOMS: atom_id res chain seq x y z
N MET A 1 -33.53 -46.26 10.77
CA MET A 1 -33.27 -44.82 10.88
C MET A 1 -33.28 -44.25 9.48
N THR A 2 -34.36 -43.56 9.12
CA THR A 2 -34.50 -42.89 7.83
C THR A 2 -33.78 -41.54 7.86
N ILE A 3 -33.44 -40.98 6.70
CA ILE A 3 -32.78 -39.66 6.60
C ILE A 3 -33.62 -38.56 7.28
N MET A 4 -34.96 -38.70 7.27
CA MET A 4 -35.87 -37.81 8.00
C MET A 4 -35.69 -37.88 9.53
N GLU A 5 -35.57 -39.09 10.10
CA GLU A 5 -35.36 -39.26 11.54
C GLU A 5 -34.01 -38.70 12.01
N ALA A 6 -32.97 -38.77 11.16
CA ALA A 6 -31.67 -38.16 11.45
C ALA A 6 -31.71 -36.62 11.41
N LEU A 7 -32.47 -36.03 10.47
CA LEU A 7 -32.67 -34.59 10.37
C LEU A 7 -33.46 -34.03 11.57
N ASP A 8 -34.50 -34.73 12.02
CA ASP A 8 -35.28 -34.32 13.19
C ASP A 8 -34.47 -34.43 14.49
N ALA A 9 -33.61 -35.44 14.60
CA ALA A 9 -32.68 -35.56 15.73
C ALA A 9 -31.65 -34.41 15.76
N ILE A 10 -31.09 -34.04 14.60
CA ILE A 10 -30.16 -32.90 14.48
C ILE A 10 -30.88 -31.59 14.83
N ARG A 11 -32.11 -31.40 14.36
CA ARG A 11 -32.90 -30.21 14.66
C ARG A 11 -33.22 -30.08 16.15
N GLY A 12 -33.60 -31.19 16.80
CA GLY A 12 -33.82 -31.24 18.25
C GLY A 12 -32.56 -30.91 19.07
N VAL A 13 -31.38 -31.34 18.61
CA VAL A 13 -30.10 -30.97 19.23
C VAL A 13 -29.79 -29.48 19.04
N VAL A 14 -30.00 -28.94 17.84
CA VAL A 14 -29.80 -27.51 17.54
C VAL A 14 -30.73 -26.63 18.38
N ASP A 15 -31.99 -27.01 18.53
CA ASP A 15 -32.98 -26.26 19.33
C ASP A 15 -32.66 -26.35 20.83
N ALA A 16 -32.20 -27.51 21.32
CA ALA A 16 -31.74 -27.67 22.70
C ALA A 16 -30.47 -26.86 23.01
N VAL A 17 -29.53 -26.78 22.05
CA VAL A 17 -28.34 -25.93 22.16
C VAL A 17 -28.73 -24.45 22.15
N LYS A 18 -29.63 -24.02 21.26
CA LYS A 18 -30.15 -22.64 21.25
C LYS A 18 -30.84 -22.27 22.57
N LEU A 19 -31.71 -23.13 23.09
CA LEU A 19 -32.37 -22.92 24.39
C LEU A 19 -31.39 -22.92 25.57
N GLY A 20 -30.30 -23.71 25.48
CA GLY A 20 -29.22 -23.71 26.46
C GLY A 20 -28.41 -22.41 26.44
N VAL A 21 -28.10 -21.89 25.25
CA VAL A 21 -27.41 -20.61 25.04
C VAL A 21 -28.28 -19.41 25.45
N GLU A 22 -29.57 -19.42 25.10
CA GLU A 22 -30.52 -18.37 25.50
C GLU A 22 -30.72 -18.33 27.03
N LYS A 23 -30.82 -19.48 27.70
CA LYS A 23 -30.93 -19.54 29.17
C LYS A 23 -29.67 -19.10 29.92
N GLN A 24 -28.50 -19.19 29.30
CA GLN A 24 -27.24 -18.76 29.89
C GLN A 24 -27.06 -17.23 29.78
N ALA A 25 -27.62 -16.62 28.73
CA ALA A 25 -27.66 -15.17 28.57
C ALA A 25 -28.61 -14.48 29.58
N ASP A 26 -29.72 -15.11 29.97
CA ASP A 26 -30.73 -14.54 30.89
C ASP A 26 -30.29 -14.44 32.37
N ASN A 27 -29.16 -15.05 32.77
CA ASN A 27 -28.66 -15.07 34.16
C ASN A 27 -27.23 -14.51 34.33
N TYR A 28 -26.63 -13.92 33.30
CA TYR A 28 -25.31 -13.32 33.41
C TYR A 28 -25.41 -11.96 34.12
N HIS A 29 -24.77 -11.84 35.28
CA HIS A 29 -24.57 -10.57 35.97
C HIS A 29 -23.15 -10.10 35.73
N SER A 30 -22.98 -8.95 35.06
CA SER A 30 -21.65 -8.36 34.85
C SER A 30 -21.00 -8.08 36.22
N PRO A 31 -19.81 -8.63 36.48
CA PRO A 31 -19.14 -8.44 37.77
C PRO A 31 -18.79 -6.97 38.02
N SER A 32 -18.89 -6.55 39.28
CA SER A 32 -18.32 -5.29 39.76
C SER A 32 -16.79 -5.30 39.68
N ARG A 33 -16.17 -4.12 39.76
CA ARG A 33 -14.70 -4.00 39.77
C ARG A 33 -14.07 -4.84 40.90
N SER A 34 -14.63 -4.80 42.11
CA SER A 34 -14.12 -5.58 43.24
C SER A 34 -14.23 -7.08 43.02
N GLU A 35 -15.30 -7.55 42.38
CA GLU A 35 -15.44 -8.98 42.06
C GLU A 35 -14.41 -9.43 41.02
N LEU A 36 -14.06 -8.57 40.05
CA LEU A 36 -12.97 -8.86 39.09
C LEU A 36 -11.60 -8.85 39.77
N GLU A 37 -11.35 -7.94 40.71
CA GLU A 37 -10.12 -7.89 41.51
C GLU A 37 -9.98 -9.15 42.40
N ASP A 38 -11.06 -9.62 42.99
CA ASP A 38 -11.06 -10.86 43.77
C ASP A 38 -10.85 -12.08 42.88
N LEU A 39 -11.49 -12.12 41.70
CA LEU A 39 -11.25 -13.15 40.69
C LEU A 39 -9.78 -13.16 40.22
N ALA A 40 -9.14 -11.99 40.11
CA ALA A 40 -7.73 -11.88 39.72
C ALA A 40 -6.81 -12.44 40.82
N LYS A 41 -7.12 -12.21 42.10
CA LYS A 41 -6.39 -12.83 43.22
C LYS A 41 -6.55 -14.36 43.22
N GLU A 42 -7.75 -14.85 42.92
CA GLU A 42 -7.98 -16.28 42.77
C GLU A 42 -7.12 -16.86 41.65
N LEU A 43 -7.08 -16.23 40.48
CA LEU A 43 -6.20 -16.61 39.38
C LEU A 43 -4.73 -16.58 39.78
N HIS A 44 -4.25 -15.53 40.46
CA HIS A 44 -2.86 -15.44 40.90
C HIS A 44 -2.45 -16.56 41.86
N SER A 45 -3.39 -17.08 42.65
CA SER A 45 -3.15 -18.25 43.52
C SER A 45 -2.99 -19.56 42.74
N VAL A 46 -3.45 -19.62 41.47
CA VAL A 46 -3.25 -20.79 40.62
C VAL A 46 -1.78 -20.91 40.26
N GLY A 47 -1.24 -22.11 40.51
CA GLY A 47 0.17 -22.40 40.26
C GLY A 47 1.13 -21.83 41.30
N ASP A 48 0.63 -21.15 42.35
CA ASP A 48 1.46 -20.78 43.51
C ASP A 48 1.88 -22.06 44.25
N ILE A 49 3.19 -22.24 44.40
CA ILE A 49 3.76 -23.37 45.12
C ILE A 49 4.65 -22.84 46.24
N LYS A 50 4.10 -22.89 47.46
CA LYS A 50 4.81 -22.47 48.67
C LYS A 50 6.23 -23.07 48.74
N HIS A 51 7.23 -22.18 48.84
CA HIS A 51 8.67 -22.52 48.90
C HIS A 51 9.26 -23.16 47.62
N LYS A 52 8.61 -23.06 46.46
CA LYS A 52 9.15 -23.46 45.16
C LYS A 52 8.93 -22.35 44.12
N LYS A 53 9.43 -22.57 42.91
CA LYS A 53 9.14 -21.71 41.76
C LYS A 53 7.69 -21.92 41.33
N ASP A 54 6.97 -20.84 41.10
CA ASP A 54 5.59 -20.84 40.60
C ASP A 54 5.45 -21.61 39.28
N ASP A 55 4.30 -22.26 39.13
CA ASP A 55 3.86 -22.86 37.87
C ASP A 55 3.09 -21.84 37.04
N TYR A 56 3.85 -20.95 36.39
CA TYR A 56 3.33 -19.90 35.53
C TYR A 56 2.54 -20.43 34.33
N ASP A 57 2.94 -21.59 33.80
CA ASP A 57 2.23 -22.20 32.68
C ASP A 57 0.85 -22.67 33.12
N LYS A 58 0.71 -23.25 34.31
CA LYS A 58 -0.59 -23.62 34.88
C LYS A 58 -1.48 -22.39 35.15
N ARG A 59 -0.89 -21.26 35.54
CA ARG A 59 -1.65 -20.01 35.75
C ARG A 59 -2.21 -19.48 34.43
N LEU A 60 -1.40 -19.41 33.38
CA LEU A 60 -1.84 -18.93 32.07
C LEU A 60 -2.85 -19.89 31.41
N ASP A 61 -2.66 -21.19 31.59
CA ASP A 61 -3.61 -22.24 31.20
C ASP A 61 -4.97 -22.03 31.89
N ALA A 62 -4.99 -21.82 33.21
CA ALA A 62 -6.22 -21.55 33.94
C ALA A 62 -6.88 -20.23 33.51
N LEU A 63 -6.11 -19.16 33.26
CA LEU A 63 -6.67 -17.91 32.71
C LEU A 63 -7.50 -18.22 31.46
N ALA A 64 -6.90 -18.93 30.51
CA ALA A 64 -7.49 -19.19 29.21
C ALA A 64 -8.68 -20.18 29.30
N SER A 65 -8.52 -21.28 30.03
CA SER A 65 -9.45 -22.41 30.04
C SER A 65 -10.54 -22.33 31.12
N ASP A 66 -10.26 -21.70 32.27
CA ASP A 66 -11.14 -21.75 33.44
C ASP A 66 -11.78 -20.40 33.79
N PHE A 67 -11.11 -19.28 33.51
CA PHE A 67 -11.53 -17.96 33.94
C PHE A 67 -12.21 -17.17 32.81
N LEU A 68 -11.53 -16.94 31.69
CA LEU A 68 -12.10 -16.17 30.57
C LEU A 68 -13.43 -16.73 30.03
N PRO A 69 -13.63 -18.07 29.91
CA PRO A 69 -14.89 -18.61 29.38
C PRO A 69 -16.12 -18.33 30.26
N LYS A 70 -15.92 -17.93 31.52
CA LYS A 70 -17.01 -17.57 32.45
C LYS A 70 -17.44 -16.11 32.35
N LEU A 71 -16.72 -15.30 31.59
CA LEU A 71 -16.94 -13.86 31.44
C LEU A 71 -17.48 -13.53 30.05
N SER A 72 -18.28 -12.47 29.99
CA SER A 72 -18.66 -11.80 28.74
C SER A 72 -17.43 -11.16 28.08
N ASP A 73 -17.50 -10.89 26.78
CA ASP A 73 -16.36 -10.29 26.06
C ASP A 73 -15.94 -8.91 26.63
N GLU A 74 -16.89 -8.10 27.09
CA GLU A 74 -16.62 -6.81 27.76
C GLU A 74 -15.94 -7.03 29.12
N ASP A 75 -16.44 -7.96 29.92
CA ASP A 75 -15.90 -8.21 31.26
C ASP A 75 -14.54 -8.90 31.21
N ARG A 76 -14.22 -9.63 30.13
CA ARG A 76 -12.87 -10.15 29.89
C ARG A 76 -11.84 -9.02 29.77
N GLY A 77 -12.16 -7.93 29.06
CA GLY A 77 -11.29 -6.76 28.96
C GLY A 77 -11.08 -6.07 30.31
N ARG A 78 -12.16 -5.91 31.10
CA ARG A 78 -12.11 -5.38 32.47
C ARG A 78 -11.29 -6.29 33.40
N PHE A 79 -11.41 -7.60 33.23
CA PHE A 79 -10.67 -8.59 34.01
C PHE A 79 -9.17 -8.56 33.71
N MET A 80 -8.77 -8.40 32.45
CA MET A 80 -7.37 -8.18 32.09
C MET A 80 -6.79 -6.95 32.79
N GLY A 81 -7.54 -5.85 32.84
CA GLY A 81 -7.14 -4.66 33.62
C GLY A 81 -6.94 -4.96 35.10
N ALA A 82 -7.87 -5.71 35.73
CA ALA A 82 -7.74 -6.11 37.13
C ALA A 82 -6.53 -7.02 37.40
N ILE A 83 -6.16 -7.90 36.45
CA ILE A 83 -4.96 -8.73 36.52
C ILE A 83 -3.70 -7.84 36.55
N PHE A 84 -3.57 -6.89 35.62
CA PHE A 84 -2.39 -6.02 35.55
C PHE A 84 -2.31 -5.00 36.68
N ASP A 85 -3.45 -4.50 37.17
CA ASP A 85 -3.52 -3.67 38.38
C ASP A 85 -3.01 -4.43 39.62
N GLY A 86 -3.37 -5.71 39.72
CA GLY A 86 -2.99 -6.60 40.83
C GLY A 86 -1.57 -7.16 40.74
N ASP A 87 -1.04 -7.35 39.54
CA ASP A 87 0.31 -7.85 39.26
C ASP A 87 0.97 -7.10 38.10
N LYS A 88 1.66 -6.01 38.45
CA LYS A 88 2.43 -5.21 37.49
C LYS A 88 3.60 -5.98 36.84
N GLY A 89 3.99 -7.13 37.38
CA GLY A 89 5.06 -7.97 36.86
C GLY A 89 4.57 -9.11 35.95
N ALA A 90 3.28 -9.18 35.63
CA ALA A 90 2.69 -10.30 34.92
C ALA A 90 3.33 -10.52 33.53
N THR A 91 3.56 -9.46 32.75
CA THR A 91 4.21 -9.51 31.42
C THR A 91 5.69 -9.90 31.47
N GLY A 92 6.34 -9.74 32.62
CA GLY A 92 7.71 -10.18 32.88
C GLY A 92 7.83 -11.62 33.39
N SER A 93 6.72 -12.27 33.76
CA SER A 93 6.75 -13.55 34.49
C SER A 93 5.88 -14.65 33.89
N TRP A 94 4.56 -14.46 33.82
CA TRP A 94 3.60 -15.52 33.51
C TRP A 94 2.59 -15.19 32.41
N LEU A 95 2.18 -13.93 32.25
CA LEU A 95 1.22 -13.51 31.23
C LEU A 95 1.97 -12.90 30.04
N GLN A 96 2.56 -13.77 29.21
CA GLN A 96 3.44 -13.39 28.12
C GLN A 96 2.96 -14.02 26.81
N GLY A 97 3.03 -13.28 25.69
CA GLY A 97 2.57 -13.77 24.40
C GLY A 97 3.34 -14.99 23.89
N ASP A 98 4.67 -15.02 24.07
CA ASP A 98 5.52 -16.17 23.72
C ASP A 98 5.19 -17.41 24.56
N ARG A 99 4.90 -17.23 25.86
CA ARG A 99 4.43 -18.32 26.72
C ARG A 99 3.06 -18.83 26.27
N LEU A 100 2.13 -17.94 25.91
CA LEU A 100 0.82 -18.31 25.39
C LEU A 100 0.95 -19.18 24.13
N ASP A 101 1.83 -18.79 23.21
CA ASP A 101 2.08 -19.52 21.97
C ASP A 101 2.67 -20.91 22.25
N LYS A 102 3.60 -20.98 23.21
CA LYS A 102 4.17 -22.25 23.67
C LYS A 102 3.11 -23.20 24.24
N LEU A 103 2.15 -22.70 25.02
CA LEU A 103 1.08 -23.55 25.57
C LEU A 103 0.19 -24.16 24.48
N VAL A 104 -0.06 -23.43 23.38
CA VAL A 104 -0.75 -23.98 22.21
C VAL A 104 0.11 -25.03 21.52
N ALA A 105 1.40 -24.74 21.29
CA ALA A 105 2.33 -25.67 20.65
C ALA A 105 2.48 -26.98 21.44
N ASP A 106 2.48 -26.89 22.77
CA ASP A 106 2.52 -28.04 23.69
C ASP A 106 1.17 -28.78 23.80
N GLY A 107 0.11 -28.28 23.14
CA GLY A 107 -1.24 -28.84 23.18
C GLY A 107 -1.92 -28.72 24.54
N ARG A 108 -1.46 -27.80 25.38
CA ARG A 108 -2.00 -27.57 26.74
C ARG A 108 -3.28 -26.75 26.71
N ILE A 109 -3.35 -25.77 25.82
CA ILE A 109 -4.55 -24.98 25.54
C ILE A 109 -4.88 -25.06 24.05
N SER A 110 -6.14 -24.81 23.70
CA SER A 110 -6.57 -24.80 22.30
C SER A 110 -6.21 -23.49 21.58
N ALA A 111 -6.31 -23.48 20.25
CA ALA A 111 -6.21 -22.25 19.48
C ALA A 111 -7.31 -21.25 19.88
N ASP A 112 -8.51 -21.73 20.22
CA ASP A 112 -9.64 -20.91 20.67
C ASP A 112 -9.33 -20.22 22.01
N ASP A 113 -8.66 -20.93 22.92
CA ASP A 113 -8.23 -20.38 24.20
C ASP A 113 -7.18 -19.27 24.00
N ARG A 114 -6.22 -19.46 23.08
CA ARG A 114 -5.28 -18.41 22.67
C ARG A 114 -6.00 -17.19 22.10
N ARG A 115 -6.98 -17.41 21.21
CA ARG A 115 -7.80 -16.33 20.62
C ARG A 115 -8.61 -15.58 21.67
N ALA A 116 -9.13 -16.28 22.68
CA ALA A 116 -9.85 -15.67 23.80
C ALA A 116 -8.93 -14.77 24.64
N VAL A 117 -7.71 -15.21 24.97
CA VAL A 117 -6.73 -14.38 25.70
C VAL A 117 -6.36 -13.14 24.88
N LEU A 118 -6.05 -13.29 23.60
CA LEU A 118 -5.71 -12.17 22.71
C LEU A 118 -6.87 -11.17 22.55
N SER A 119 -8.09 -11.67 22.38
CA SER A 119 -9.30 -10.83 22.28
C SER A 119 -9.59 -10.10 23.59
N SER A 120 -9.30 -10.72 24.73
CA SER A 120 -9.47 -10.11 26.05
C SER A 120 -8.47 -8.97 26.27
N LEU A 121 -7.22 -9.16 25.85
CA LEU A 121 -6.22 -8.08 25.84
C LEU A 121 -6.66 -6.94 24.92
N ALA A 122 -7.07 -7.24 23.68
CA ALA A 122 -7.55 -6.26 22.71
C ALA A 122 -8.72 -5.43 23.27
N SER A 123 -9.73 -6.10 23.84
CA SER A 123 -10.86 -5.43 24.49
C SER A 123 -10.40 -4.57 25.67
N GLY A 124 -9.51 -5.10 26.52
CA GLY A 124 -8.93 -4.35 27.63
C GLY A 124 -8.21 -3.08 27.18
N TYR A 125 -7.43 -3.17 26.10
CA TYR A 125 -6.71 -2.02 25.52
C TYR A 125 -7.66 -1.00 24.90
N ASN A 126 -8.59 -1.45 24.06
CA ASN A 126 -9.56 -0.59 23.37
C ASN A 126 -10.42 0.23 24.35
N ASN A 127 -10.74 -0.36 25.50
CA ASN A 127 -11.54 0.26 26.54
C ASN A 127 -10.72 0.96 27.64
N GLY A 128 -9.39 1.06 27.48
CA GLY A 128 -8.51 1.79 28.40
C GLY A 128 -8.31 1.12 29.76
N HIS A 129 -8.55 -0.19 29.86
CA HIS A 129 -8.27 -1.01 31.04
C HIS A 129 -6.85 -1.58 31.06
N VAL A 130 -6.23 -1.69 29.88
CA VAL A 130 -4.84 -2.13 29.71
C VAL A 130 -4.08 -1.03 28.99
N ASP A 131 -2.92 -0.64 29.51
CA ASP A 131 -2.10 0.39 28.90
C ASP A 131 -1.20 -0.14 27.77
N LYS A 132 -0.58 0.80 27.06
CA LYS A 132 0.28 0.53 25.89
C LYS A 132 1.56 -0.22 26.24
N ASP A 133 2.16 0.03 27.40
CA ASP A 133 3.47 -0.54 27.76
C ASP A 133 3.27 -2.01 28.14
N VAL A 134 2.20 -2.29 28.89
CA VAL A 134 1.74 -3.66 29.18
C VAL A 134 1.43 -4.42 27.88
N THR A 135 0.72 -3.78 26.95
CA THR A 135 0.38 -4.39 25.66
C THR A 135 1.63 -4.67 24.83
N TRP A 136 2.55 -3.71 24.75
CA TRP A 136 3.84 -3.83 24.06
C TRP A 136 4.65 -5.02 24.60
N ASP A 137 4.77 -5.11 25.93
CA ASP A 137 5.49 -6.17 26.61
C ASP A 137 4.83 -7.54 26.45
N PHE A 138 3.49 -7.59 26.54
CA PHE A 138 2.74 -8.82 26.32
C PHE A 138 2.96 -9.35 24.91
N LEU A 139 2.85 -8.48 23.90
CA LEU A 139 3.05 -8.83 22.50
C LEU A 139 4.51 -9.11 22.16
N LYS A 140 5.46 -8.84 23.06
CA LYS A 140 6.90 -8.98 22.83
C LYS A 140 7.42 -8.09 21.71
N MET A 141 6.82 -6.91 21.53
CA MET A 141 7.19 -5.99 20.46
C MET A 141 8.67 -5.62 20.53
N GLY A 142 9.26 -5.40 21.70
CA GLY A 142 10.67 -4.99 21.84
C GLY A 142 11.76 -5.90 21.23
N GLY A 143 11.41 -7.07 20.67
CA GLY A 143 12.33 -7.93 19.91
C GLY A 143 12.15 -7.86 18.39
N VAL A 144 11.27 -7.01 17.85
CA VAL A 144 10.92 -6.99 16.41
C VAL A 144 12.08 -6.48 15.54
N ASP A 145 12.84 -5.51 16.04
CA ASP A 145 14.03 -4.91 15.39
C ASP A 145 15.33 -5.68 15.69
N GLY A 146 15.22 -6.90 16.25
CA GLY A 146 16.25 -7.60 17.02
C GLY A 146 17.70 -7.49 16.52
N GLU A 147 18.60 -7.31 17.48
CA GLU A 147 20.05 -7.26 17.26
C GLU A 147 20.66 -8.68 17.20
N ILE A 148 21.78 -8.81 16.48
CA ILE A 148 22.66 -9.98 16.64
C ILE A 148 23.49 -9.77 17.89
N VAL A 149 23.18 -10.52 18.95
CA VAL A 149 23.85 -10.40 20.24
C VAL A 149 24.86 -11.53 20.40
N ASP A 150 26.11 -11.20 20.73
CA ASP A 150 27.08 -12.18 21.23
C ASP A 150 26.70 -12.54 22.67
N LYS A 151 26.23 -13.77 22.89
CA LYS A 151 25.84 -14.26 24.22
C LYS A 151 27.04 -14.67 25.07
N ASN A 152 28.26 -14.67 24.53
CA ASN A 152 29.51 -14.98 25.23
C ASN A 152 30.60 -13.89 25.06
N PRO A 153 30.33 -12.63 25.46
CA PRO A 153 31.28 -11.53 25.26
C PRO A 153 32.54 -11.64 26.15
N ALA A 154 32.49 -12.47 27.21
CA ALA A 154 33.57 -12.62 28.18
C ALA A 154 34.17 -14.04 28.15
N GLY A 155 35.03 -14.33 27.16
CA GLY A 155 36.08 -15.35 27.36
C GLY A 155 36.28 -16.44 26.30
N SER A 156 35.97 -16.25 25.02
CA SER A 156 36.20 -17.33 24.03
C SER A 156 37.64 -17.34 23.47
N ARG A 157 38.43 -18.33 23.92
CA ARG A 157 39.45 -18.99 23.09
C ARG A 157 38.82 -20.01 22.12
N ALA A 158 37.49 -20.09 22.05
CA ALA A 158 36.72 -20.93 21.14
C ALA A 158 35.35 -20.31 20.84
N GLY A 159 35.24 -19.58 19.73
CA GLY A 159 33.99 -19.16 19.07
C GLY A 159 33.13 -18.10 19.79
N ALA A 160 32.72 -17.06 19.07
CA ALA A 160 31.59 -16.22 19.47
C ALA A 160 30.28 -17.00 19.24
N ASP A 161 29.29 -16.83 20.13
CA ASP A 161 27.96 -17.44 20.02
C ASP A 161 26.95 -16.33 19.74
N TYR A 162 26.76 -16.05 18.45
CA TYR A 162 25.85 -15.01 17.98
C TYR A 162 24.42 -15.57 17.92
N GLN A 163 23.49 -14.93 18.62
CA GLN A 163 22.06 -15.24 18.53
C GLN A 163 21.32 -14.05 17.92
N ASN A 164 20.42 -14.36 16.99
CA ASN A 164 19.44 -13.41 16.47
C ASN A 164 18.26 -13.35 17.45
N GLU A 165 18.01 -12.19 18.06
CA GLU A 165 16.88 -11.98 18.96
C GLU A 165 15.61 -11.48 18.25
N ASN A 166 15.63 -11.37 16.93
CA ASN A 166 14.49 -10.94 16.14
C ASN A 166 13.31 -11.92 16.30
N ASN A 167 12.20 -11.42 16.82
CA ASN A 167 10.98 -12.20 17.07
C ASN A 167 9.78 -11.77 16.21
N SER A 168 10.03 -11.00 15.16
CA SER A 168 8.98 -10.38 14.34
C SER A 168 7.97 -11.39 13.78
N GLY A 169 8.42 -12.59 13.43
CA GLY A 169 7.53 -13.67 12.98
C GLY A 169 6.61 -14.20 14.07
N GLU A 170 7.14 -14.46 15.26
CA GLU A 170 6.35 -14.89 16.40
C GLU A 170 5.34 -13.80 16.83
N VAL A 171 5.72 -12.53 16.76
CA VAL A 171 4.82 -11.40 17.00
C VAL A 171 3.73 -11.33 15.95
N PHE A 172 4.08 -11.42 14.66
CA PHE A 172 3.10 -11.37 13.58
C PHE A 172 2.11 -12.52 13.62
N ASP A 173 2.57 -13.75 13.86
CA ASP A 173 1.71 -14.93 14.03
C ASP A 173 0.72 -14.76 15.18
N ARG A 174 1.12 -14.02 16.23
CA ARG A 174 0.23 -13.69 17.34
C ARG A 174 -0.81 -12.64 16.96
N LEU A 175 -0.45 -11.63 16.18
CA LEU A 175 -1.42 -10.67 15.64
C LEU A 175 -2.42 -11.36 14.70
N LEU A 176 -1.95 -12.26 13.82
CA LEU A 176 -2.81 -13.04 12.93
C LEU A 176 -3.76 -13.96 13.72
N ALA A 177 -3.27 -14.60 14.77
CA ALA A 177 -4.12 -15.41 15.64
C ALA A 177 -5.20 -14.56 16.33
N GLY A 178 -4.87 -13.34 16.78
CA GLY A 178 -5.86 -12.43 17.34
C GLY A 178 -6.93 -12.01 16.33
N LEU A 179 -6.54 -11.81 15.06
CA LEU A 179 -7.44 -11.47 13.96
C LEU A 179 -8.35 -12.63 13.51
N ASP A 180 -8.04 -13.88 13.83
CA ASP A 180 -8.87 -15.03 13.47
C ASP A 180 -10.14 -15.11 14.35
N ASP A 181 -11.31 -15.02 13.73
CA ASP A 181 -12.59 -15.21 14.44
C ASP A 181 -12.93 -16.69 14.69
N GLY A 182 -12.15 -17.62 14.13
CA GLY A 182 -12.32 -19.07 14.24
C GLY A 182 -13.44 -19.64 13.36
N LYS A 183 -14.04 -18.79 12.53
CA LYS A 183 -15.12 -19.09 11.58
C LYS A 183 -14.73 -18.73 10.15
N GLY A 184 -13.46 -18.37 9.92
CA GLY A 184 -12.93 -17.95 8.63
C GLY A 184 -13.15 -16.47 8.30
N GLY A 185 -13.53 -15.66 9.28
CA GLY A 185 -13.66 -14.21 9.20
C GLY A 185 -12.64 -13.47 10.07
N VAL A 186 -12.78 -12.15 10.13
CA VAL A 186 -11.88 -11.27 10.90
C VAL A 186 -12.53 -10.88 12.22
N ASN A 187 -11.81 -11.10 13.32
CA ASN A 187 -12.15 -10.64 14.66
C ASN A 187 -12.15 -9.11 14.73
N GLN A 188 -13.35 -8.52 14.76
CA GLN A 188 -13.54 -7.07 14.72
C GLN A 188 -12.97 -6.35 15.95
N GLU A 189 -12.99 -6.98 17.12
CA GLU A 189 -12.43 -6.37 18.33
C GLU A 189 -10.90 -6.28 18.23
N PHE A 190 -10.28 -7.34 17.70
CA PHE A 190 -8.84 -7.33 17.45
C PHE A 190 -8.45 -6.42 16.29
N SER A 191 -9.29 -6.26 15.27
CA SER A 191 -9.08 -5.27 14.20
C SER A 191 -9.04 -3.84 14.76
N LYS A 192 -9.98 -3.46 15.63
CA LYS A 192 -9.97 -2.15 16.31
C LYS A 192 -8.73 -1.96 17.18
N PHE A 193 -8.28 -3.05 17.81
CA PHE A 193 -7.03 -3.04 18.56
C PHE A 193 -5.82 -2.75 17.67
N ILE A 194 -5.68 -3.43 16.53
CA ILE A 194 -4.58 -3.15 15.58
C ILE A 194 -4.59 -1.68 15.16
N GLU A 195 -5.77 -1.15 14.80
CA GLU A 195 -5.94 0.26 14.44
C GLU A 195 -5.48 1.20 15.56
N LYS A 196 -6.10 1.08 16.74
CA LYS A 196 -5.86 1.97 17.87
C LYS A 196 -4.42 1.86 18.37
N PHE A 197 -3.92 0.64 18.53
CA PHE A 197 -2.54 0.39 18.98
C PHE A 197 -1.55 1.03 18.03
N SER A 198 -1.72 0.84 16.71
CA SER A 198 -0.82 1.45 15.72
C SER A 198 -0.84 2.98 15.75
N ILE A 199 -2.02 3.60 15.87
CA ILE A 199 -2.17 5.06 16.01
C ILE A 199 -1.47 5.56 17.26
N ASP A 200 -1.70 4.92 18.41
CA ASP A 200 -1.08 5.30 19.68
C ASP A 200 0.46 5.17 19.60
N GLN A 201 0.96 4.10 18.98
CA GLN A 201 2.40 3.91 18.76
C GLN A 201 2.99 5.06 17.92
N ILE A 202 2.37 5.40 16.79
CA ILE A 202 2.85 6.47 15.91
C ILE A 202 2.83 7.83 16.62
N ASN A 203 1.72 8.17 17.30
CA ASN A 203 1.54 9.45 17.99
C ASN A 203 2.55 9.63 19.13
N ASP A 204 2.76 8.60 19.94
CA ASP A 204 3.67 8.66 21.08
C ASP A 204 5.16 8.59 20.67
N GLY A 205 5.45 8.35 19.39
CA GLY A 205 6.80 8.05 18.90
C GLY A 205 7.34 6.73 19.47
N ALA A 206 6.44 5.82 19.86
CA ALA A 206 6.78 4.61 20.60
C ALA A 206 7.38 3.44 19.78
N PRO A 207 7.34 3.39 18.43
CA PRO A 207 8.44 2.78 17.72
C PRO A 207 9.66 3.67 17.98
N GLY A 208 10.34 3.44 19.10
CA GLY A 208 11.66 3.96 19.40
C GLY A 208 11.85 5.48 19.37
N ASN A 209 11.34 6.19 20.37
CA ASN A 209 11.84 7.52 20.73
C ASN A 209 13.38 7.53 20.95
N ASP A 210 13.96 6.37 21.27
CA ASP A 210 15.41 6.15 21.41
C ASP A 210 16.03 5.29 20.28
N LYS A 211 15.25 4.88 19.27
CA LYS A 211 15.72 3.98 18.18
C LYS A 211 15.95 4.73 16.87
N ASP A 212 16.81 4.16 16.03
CA ASP A 212 17.07 4.67 14.68
C ASP A 212 15.88 4.45 13.74
N ALA A 213 15.93 5.09 12.56
CA ALA A 213 14.88 5.00 11.55
C ALA A 213 14.63 3.58 11.02
N ASN A 214 15.64 2.70 11.05
CA ASN A 214 15.49 1.34 10.56
C ASN A 214 14.62 0.51 11.50
N SER A 215 14.93 0.61 12.79
CA SER A 215 14.15 -0.04 13.84
C SER A 215 12.69 0.39 13.75
N ARG A 216 12.42 1.70 13.62
CA ARG A 216 11.06 2.23 13.43
C ARG A 216 10.38 1.67 12.19
N GLY A 217 11.10 1.58 11.08
CA GLY A 217 10.64 0.97 9.84
C GLY A 217 10.15 -0.46 10.04
N ASP A 218 10.90 -1.30 10.76
CA ASP A 218 10.54 -2.70 11.04
C ASP A 218 9.25 -2.82 11.88
N TYR A 219 9.15 -2.04 12.96
CA TYR A 219 7.96 -1.98 13.80
C TYR A 219 6.71 -1.57 13.01
N LEU A 220 6.84 -0.48 12.23
CA LEU A 220 5.75 0.03 11.41
C LEU A 220 5.38 -0.97 10.30
N GLY A 221 6.36 -1.62 9.68
CA GLY A 221 6.14 -2.63 8.65
C GLY A 221 5.33 -3.82 9.17
N LEU A 222 5.61 -4.29 10.38
CA LEU A 222 4.84 -5.35 11.05
C LEU A 222 3.39 -4.92 11.31
N LEU A 223 3.19 -3.72 11.84
CA LEU A 223 1.85 -3.19 12.15
C LEU A 223 1.01 -2.94 10.90
N ILE A 224 1.61 -2.40 9.84
CA ILE A 224 0.94 -2.17 8.55
C ILE A 224 0.55 -3.50 7.88
N ASN A 225 1.41 -4.52 7.95
CA ASN A 225 1.06 -5.86 7.47
C ASN A 225 -0.09 -6.48 8.28
N ALA A 226 -0.11 -6.28 9.61
CA ALA A 226 -1.22 -6.74 10.43
C ALA A 226 -2.53 -5.99 10.09
N ALA A 227 -2.44 -4.69 9.84
CA ALA A 227 -3.58 -3.86 9.42
C ALA A 227 -4.15 -4.26 8.06
N ASP A 228 -3.33 -4.68 7.09
CA ASP A 228 -3.80 -5.23 5.81
C ASP A 228 -4.66 -6.49 5.99
N ARG A 229 -4.45 -7.24 7.09
CA ARG A 229 -5.26 -8.43 7.43
C ARG A 229 -6.47 -8.12 8.29
N ALA A 230 -6.50 -6.93 8.88
CA ALA A 230 -7.54 -6.52 9.82
C ALA A 230 -8.80 -5.98 9.11
N GLY A 231 -8.72 -5.60 7.84
CA GLY A 231 -9.88 -5.15 7.09
C GLY A 231 -9.75 -5.31 5.57
N PRO A 232 -10.87 -5.29 4.83
CA PRO A 232 -10.85 -5.33 3.38
C PRO A 232 -10.27 -4.04 2.80
N ASP A 233 -9.73 -4.12 1.58
CA ASP A 233 -9.30 -2.96 0.77
C ASP A 233 -8.41 -1.96 1.55
N GLN A 234 -7.55 -2.48 2.44
CA GLN A 234 -6.64 -1.70 3.27
C GLN A 234 -7.35 -0.65 4.17
N SER A 235 -8.62 -0.87 4.53
CA SER A 235 -9.42 0.11 5.30
C SER A 235 -8.80 0.45 6.65
N VAL A 236 -8.21 -0.53 7.34
CA VAL A 236 -7.57 -0.31 8.65
C VAL A 236 -6.28 0.49 8.50
N ILE A 237 -5.51 0.30 7.43
CA ILE A 237 -4.35 1.14 7.12
C ILE A 237 -4.80 2.58 6.90
N ASN A 238 -5.89 2.80 6.15
CA ASN A 238 -6.45 4.14 5.98
C ASN A 238 -6.84 4.78 7.31
N ASN A 239 -7.54 4.04 8.18
CA ASN A 239 -7.90 4.56 9.50
C ASN A 239 -6.66 4.94 10.34
N ILE A 240 -5.59 4.14 10.27
CA ILE A 240 -4.31 4.46 10.93
C ILE A 240 -3.73 5.76 10.37
N LEU A 241 -3.66 5.91 9.04
CA LEU A 241 -3.13 7.12 8.40
C LEU A 241 -3.99 8.36 8.70
N HIS A 242 -5.32 8.22 8.79
CA HIS A 242 -6.25 9.29 9.18
C HIS A 242 -6.17 9.63 10.68
N GLY A 243 -5.84 8.66 11.52
CA GLY A 243 -5.76 8.81 12.98
C GLY A 243 -4.53 9.55 13.50
N VAL A 244 -3.59 9.89 12.61
CA VAL A 244 -2.36 10.61 12.94
C VAL A 244 -2.28 11.93 12.18
N ASP A 245 -1.54 12.91 12.72
CA ASP A 245 -1.33 14.19 12.07
C ASP A 245 -0.43 14.07 10.82
N LYS A 246 -0.33 15.17 10.07
CA LYS A 246 0.43 15.21 8.81
C LYS A 246 1.91 14.88 9.04
N GLU A 247 2.55 15.47 10.04
CA GLU A 247 3.99 15.30 10.31
C GLU A 247 4.29 13.83 10.63
N LYS A 248 3.47 13.22 11.48
CA LYS A 248 3.56 11.80 11.84
C LYS A 248 3.28 10.88 10.66
N ARG A 249 2.30 11.21 9.81
CA ARG A 249 2.04 10.42 8.60
C ARG A 249 3.22 10.46 7.63
N GLU A 250 3.78 11.64 7.38
CA GLU A 250 4.96 11.81 6.54
C GLU A 250 6.16 11.06 7.11
N GLN A 251 6.34 11.08 8.45
CA GLN A 251 7.36 10.29 9.12
C GLN A 251 7.16 8.79 8.93
N VAL A 252 5.93 8.26 9.07
CA VAL A 252 5.65 6.83 8.84
C VAL A 252 5.98 6.44 7.41
N ILE A 253 5.57 7.24 6.42
CA ILE A 253 5.88 7.00 5.01
C ILE A 253 7.41 7.02 4.80
N ASP A 254 8.12 7.95 5.41
CA ASP A 254 9.57 8.08 5.25
C ASP A 254 10.36 6.96 5.95
N ASP A 255 9.99 6.63 7.19
CA ASP A 255 10.59 5.54 7.97
C ASP A 255 10.34 4.18 7.30
N ILE A 256 9.14 3.92 6.77
CA ILE A 256 8.87 2.70 6.02
C ILE A 256 9.62 2.73 4.68
N SER A 257 9.60 3.84 3.95
CA SER A 257 10.30 3.90 2.67
C SER A 257 11.80 3.66 2.84
N LYS A 258 12.48 4.42 3.71
CA LYS A 258 13.95 4.40 3.89
C LYS A 258 14.43 3.33 4.86
N GLY A 259 13.72 3.19 5.97
CA GLY A 259 14.12 2.41 7.13
C GLY A 259 13.54 1.01 7.17
N PHE A 260 12.50 0.71 6.38
CA PHE A 260 12.12 -0.68 6.10
C PHE A 260 13.18 -1.30 5.18
N SER A 261 14.33 -1.58 5.76
CA SER A 261 14.55 -2.96 6.15
C SER A 261 13.65 -3.97 5.47
N LYS A 262 14.01 -4.55 4.32
CA LYS A 262 13.79 -6.00 4.24
C LYS A 262 14.76 -6.66 5.26
N VAL A 263 14.72 -6.26 6.55
CA VAL A 263 15.62 -6.71 7.63
C VAL A 263 15.40 -8.22 7.85
N THR A 264 14.34 -8.79 7.26
CA THR A 264 14.12 -10.23 7.16
C THR A 264 14.71 -10.93 5.92
N THR A 265 15.45 -10.28 5.00
CA THR A 265 16.14 -10.99 3.89
C THR A 265 17.63 -10.73 3.73
N GLU A 266 18.18 -9.57 4.13
CA GLU A 266 19.65 -9.38 4.05
C GLU A 266 20.39 -9.73 5.35
N ASN A 267 19.68 -9.86 6.48
CA ASN A 267 20.26 -10.36 7.75
C ASN A 267 19.47 -11.48 8.47
N ALA A 268 18.31 -11.93 7.98
CA ALA A 268 17.59 -13.07 8.59
C ALA A 268 18.27 -14.44 8.42
N TRP A 269 19.39 -14.53 7.71
CA TRP A 269 19.88 -15.81 7.18
C TRP A 269 21.11 -16.37 7.87
N LEU A 270 21.59 -15.76 8.95
CA LEU A 270 22.56 -16.43 9.81
C LEU A 270 21.83 -17.42 10.73
N ASN A 271 21.48 -18.58 10.14
CA ASN A 271 21.06 -19.84 10.76
C ASN A 271 19.71 -19.90 11.49
N ARG A 272 18.60 -19.78 10.75
CA ARG A 272 17.36 -20.48 11.11
C ARG A 272 16.81 -21.22 9.90
N ASP A 273 17.07 -22.53 9.81
CA ASP A 273 16.45 -23.47 8.85
C ASP A 273 14.90 -23.54 8.99
N ASP A 274 14.33 -22.72 9.88
CA ASP A 274 12.94 -22.74 10.32
C ASP A 274 12.23 -21.37 10.23
N SER A 275 12.73 -20.37 9.49
CA SER A 275 11.97 -19.13 9.24
C SER A 275 10.79 -19.39 8.27
N LYS A 276 9.80 -20.12 8.75
CA LYS A 276 8.49 -20.36 8.12
C LYS A 276 7.61 -19.11 8.26
N LEU A 277 8.13 -17.93 7.94
CA LEU A 277 7.29 -16.78 7.74
C LEU A 277 6.43 -17.09 6.51
N SER A 278 5.12 -17.15 6.71
CA SER A 278 4.19 -17.32 5.61
C SER A 278 4.43 -16.23 4.56
N ASP A 279 4.30 -16.53 3.27
CA ASP A 279 4.33 -15.54 2.18
C ASP A 279 3.40 -14.35 2.46
N ALA A 280 2.41 -14.58 3.33
CA ALA A 280 1.53 -13.59 3.91
C ALA A 280 2.20 -12.39 4.59
N TYR A 281 3.38 -12.55 5.19
CA TYR A 281 4.14 -11.51 5.91
C TYR A 281 5.10 -10.72 5.01
N ASN A 282 5.34 -11.19 3.78
CA ASN A 282 6.35 -10.65 2.88
C ASN A 282 5.84 -9.51 1.98
N ARG A 283 4.75 -8.83 2.33
CA ARG A 283 4.28 -7.68 1.54
C ARG A 283 5.05 -6.43 1.93
N ASP A 284 5.55 -5.74 0.90
CA ASP A 284 6.17 -4.43 1.06
C ASP A 284 5.15 -3.45 1.70
N PRO A 285 5.39 -2.91 2.90
CA PRO A 285 4.44 -2.02 3.55
C PRO A 285 4.20 -0.72 2.77
N MET A 286 5.16 -0.28 1.93
CA MET A 286 4.90 0.86 1.04
C MET A 286 3.88 0.54 -0.05
N ASN A 287 3.90 -0.69 -0.60
CA ASN A 287 2.87 -1.14 -1.53
C ASN A 287 1.49 -1.07 -0.86
N LEU A 288 1.39 -1.56 0.38
CA LEU A 288 0.16 -1.53 1.16
C LEU A 288 -0.34 -0.10 1.42
N ILE A 289 0.56 0.82 1.78
CA ILE A 289 0.22 2.24 1.99
C ILE A 289 -0.28 2.90 0.70
N ILE A 290 0.41 2.68 -0.43
CA ILE A 290 -0.01 3.27 -1.71
C ILE A 290 -1.41 2.76 -2.09
N LYS A 291 -1.68 1.45 -1.93
CA LYS A 291 -3.00 0.87 -2.17
C LYS A 291 -4.06 1.39 -1.23
N ALA A 292 -3.73 1.57 0.05
CA ALA A 292 -4.63 2.17 1.03
C ALA A 292 -5.09 3.56 0.55
N VAL A 293 -4.14 4.43 0.19
CA VAL A 293 -4.43 5.78 -0.34
C VAL A 293 -5.22 5.72 -1.65
N ALA A 294 -4.93 4.76 -2.53
CA ALA A 294 -5.69 4.58 -3.77
C ALA A 294 -7.16 4.19 -3.52
N ASN A 295 -7.42 3.42 -2.46
CA ASN A 295 -8.74 2.93 -2.05
C ASN A 295 -9.48 3.85 -1.08
N ASP A 296 -8.82 4.89 -0.58
CA ASP A 296 -9.40 5.82 0.38
C ASP A 296 -10.47 6.70 -0.27
N LYS A 297 -11.72 6.60 0.20
CA LYS A 297 -12.83 7.43 -0.29
C LYS A 297 -12.80 8.85 0.29
N GLU A 298 -12.09 9.05 1.39
CA GLU A 298 -12.00 10.30 2.15
C GLU A 298 -10.58 10.89 2.06
N SER A 299 -9.86 10.60 0.98
CA SER A 299 -8.46 11.04 0.79
C SER A 299 -8.28 12.55 0.70
N ARG A 300 -9.34 13.34 0.49
CA ARG A 300 -9.29 14.80 0.49
C ARG A 300 -9.33 15.35 1.91
N TYR A 301 -8.48 16.32 2.19
CA TYR A 301 -8.56 17.07 3.44
C TYR A 301 -9.77 18.01 3.45
N SER A 302 -10.15 18.49 4.64
CA SER A 302 -11.29 19.40 4.82
C SER A 302 -11.20 20.74 4.07
N ASP A 303 -10.03 21.10 3.54
CA ASP A 303 -9.83 22.30 2.72
C ASP A 303 -10.08 22.08 1.22
N ASP A 304 -10.32 20.83 0.78
CA ASP A 304 -10.47 20.35 -0.61
C ASP A 304 -9.32 20.70 -1.57
N LYS A 305 -8.27 21.37 -1.08
CA LYS A 305 -7.12 21.82 -1.87
C LYS A 305 -5.99 20.81 -1.82
N ARG A 306 -5.95 19.99 -0.78
CA ARG A 306 -4.95 18.94 -0.60
C ARG A 306 -5.63 17.57 -0.55
N SER A 307 -4.85 16.53 -0.77
CA SER A 307 -5.26 15.16 -0.50
C SER A 307 -4.07 14.27 -0.15
N TYR A 308 -4.35 13.12 0.48
CA TYR A 308 -3.35 12.08 0.70
C TYR A 308 -2.77 11.56 -0.60
N ALA A 309 -3.60 11.44 -1.65
CA ALA A 309 -3.14 11.03 -2.97
C ALA A 309 -2.13 12.05 -3.54
N GLY A 310 -2.42 13.35 -3.40
CA GLY A 310 -1.53 14.42 -3.83
C GLY A 310 -0.23 14.47 -3.01
N ASP A 311 -0.29 14.34 -1.69
CA ASP A 311 0.88 14.32 -0.82
C ASP A 311 1.77 13.10 -1.10
N LEU A 312 1.17 11.93 -1.34
CA LEU A 312 1.89 10.72 -1.73
C LEU A 312 2.56 10.86 -3.10
N ALA A 313 1.87 11.46 -4.09
CA ALA A 313 2.45 11.75 -5.40
C ALA A 313 3.71 12.63 -5.29
N GLU A 314 3.66 13.65 -4.44
CA GLU A 314 4.78 14.54 -4.18
C GLU A 314 5.94 13.84 -3.47
N TYR A 315 5.64 12.96 -2.50
CA TYR A 315 6.65 12.12 -1.86
C TYR A 315 7.39 11.25 -2.89
N VAL A 316 6.64 10.56 -3.77
CA VAL A 316 7.18 9.69 -4.82
C VAL A 316 8.11 10.45 -5.76
N TYR A 317 7.75 11.68 -6.16
CA TYR A 317 8.59 12.56 -6.96
C TYR A 317 9.87 12.98 -6.21
N THR A 318 9.74 13.41 -4.95
CA THR A 318 10.88 13.82 -4.12
C THR A 318 11.89 12.69 -3.96
N GLN A 319 11.42 11.45 -3.76
CA GLN A 319 12.30 10.29 -3.72
C GLN A 319 12.98 10.03 -5.07
N SER A 320 12.32 10.27 -6.21
CA SER A 320 12.96 10.07 -7.52
C SER A 320 14.12 11.04 -7.75
N ALA A 321 13.95 12.31 -7.34
CA ALA A 321 14.99 13.34 -7.48
C ALA A 321 16.21 13.07 -6.58
N ASN A 322 16.00 12.44 -5.43
CA ASN A 322 17.04 12.07 -4.46
C ASN A 322 17.78 10.77 -4.82
N ASN A 323 17.61 10.23 -6.04
CA ASN A 323 18.33 9.05 -6.56
C ASN A 323 19.40 9.36 -7.64
N PRO A 324 20.35 10.29 -7.44
CA PRO A 324 21.35 10.52 -8.48
C PRO A 324 22.44 9.43 -8.54
N TYR A 325 22.64 8.60 -7.49
CA TYR A 325 23.77 7.66 -7.42
C TYR A 325 23.53 6.31 -6.67
N GLY A 326 22.28 5.86 -6.43
CA GLY A 326 22.05 4.53 -5.82
C GLY A 326 20.65 4.29 -5.26
N ASP A 327 20.31 3.01 -4.98
CA ASP A 327 19.04 2.60 -4.35
C ASP A 327 18.67 3.54 -3.20
N ASN A 328 17.46 4.09 -3.27
CA ASN A 328 16.86 4.77 -2.14
C ASN A 328 15.66 3.97 -1.66
N GLY A 329 15.18 4.29 -0.46
CA GLY A 329 14.05 3.60 0.15
C GLY A 329 12.87 3.29 -0.80
N PHE A 330 12.64 4.12 -1.82
CA PHE A 330 11.59 3.97 -2.82
C PHE A 330 12.00 3.31 -4.14
N TYR A 331 13.18 3.64 -4.66
CA TYR A 331 13.64 3.26 -5.99
C TYR A 331 14.90 2.41 -5.92
N THR A 332 15.01 1.48 -6.86
CA THR A 332 16.25 0.78 -7.15
C THR A 332 17.33 1.73 -7.69
N ASP A 333 18.57 1.24 -7.78
CA ASP A 333 19.70 1.92 -8.44
C ASP A 333 19.46 2.24 -9.93
N LYS A 334 18.48 1.57 -10.55
CA LYS A 334 18.02 1.82 -11.92
C LYS A 334 16.92 2.89 -12.02
N ASN A 335 16.61 3.59 -10.92
CA ASN A 335 15.51 4.56 -10.84
C ASN A 335 14.13 3.97 -11.21
N MET A 336 13.95 2.69 -10.89
CA MET A 336 12.68 1.96 -11.01
C MET A 336 12.09 1.72 -9.61
N PRO A 337 10.76 1.79 -9.44
CA PRO A 337 10.14 1.49 -8.15
C PRO A 337 10.54 0.08 -7.68
N LYS A 338 10.69 -0.10 -6.38
CA LYS A 338 10.88 -1.45 -5.80
C LYS A 338 9.67 -2.35 -6.11
N GLU A 339 9.92 -3.66 -6.13
CA GLU A 339 8.93 -4.70 -6.45
C GLU A 339 7.58 -4.48 -5.74
N GLY A 340 6.46 -4.60 -6.46
CA GLY A 340 5.12 -4.40 -5.94
C GLY A 340 4.65 -2.94 -5.86
N ARG A 341 5.58 -1.96 -5.84
CA ARG A 341 5.22 -0.53 -5.75
C ARG A 341 4.70 0.02 -7.08
N GLN A 342 5.19 -0.48 -8.22
CA GLN A 342 4.70 -0.05 -9.53
C GLN A 342 3.22 -0.40 -9.72
N GLU A 343 2.82 -1.62 -9.36
CA GLU A 343 1.41 -2.05 -9.43
C GLU A 343 0.53 -1.22 -8.49
N ALA A 344 1.04 -0.87 -7.30
CA ALA A 344 0.34 0.02 -6.39
C ALA A 344 0.18 1.45 -6.96
N LEU A 345 1.23 1.98 -7.60
CA LEU A 345 1.17 3.28 -8.26
C LEU A 345 0.21 3.29 -9.46
N ASN A 346 0.07 2.17 -10.19
CA ASN A 346 -0.95 2.03 -11.23
C ASN A 346 -2.34 2.18 -10.62
N GLU A 347 -2.62 1.47 -9.53
CA GLU A 347 -3.91 1.54 -8.83
C GLU A 347 -4.19 2.97 -8.34
N LEU A 348 -3.17 3.66 -7.81
CA LEU A 348 -3.25 5.07 -7.45
C LEU A 348 -3.62 5.95 -8.66
N MET A 349 -2.94 5.79 -9.80
CA MET A 349 -3.23 6.57 -11.01
C MET A 349 -4.63 6.29 -11.58
N LEU A 350 -5.05 5.02 -11.61
CA LEU A 350 -6.35 4.61 -12.12
C LEU A 350 -7.51 5.14 -11.27
N LYS A 351 -7.36 5.14 -9.94
CA LYS A 351 -8.43 5.53 -9.01
C LYS A 351 -8.38 7.01 -8.61
N LYS A 352 -7.18 7.60 -8.52
CA LYS A 352 -6.94 8.92 -7.94
C LYS A 352 -6.27 9.93 -8.87
N GLY A 353 -5.93 9.57 -10.11
CA GLY A 353 -5.25 10.49 -11.05
C GLY A 353 -5.92 11.86 -11.16
N ALA A 354 -7.25 11.91 -11.38
CA ALA A 354 -7.99 13.18 -11.45
C ALA A 354 -7.94 13.99 -10.15
N GLU A 355 -7.96 13.33 -8.99
CA GLU A 355 -7.82 14.00 -7.69
C GLU A 355 -6.41 14.58 -7.49
N ILE A 356 -5.38 13.89 -7.96
CA ILE A 356 -4.01 14.40 -7.93
C ILE A 356 -3.89 15.63 -8.83
N PHE A 357 -4.46 15.62 -10.04
CA PHE A 357 -4.52 16.80 -10.91
C PHE A 357 -5.26 17.99 -10.25
N ASP A 358 -6.36 17.73 -9.54
CA ASP A 358 -7.11 18.79 -8.86
C ASP A 358 -6.33 19.44 -7.71
N THR A 359 -5.58 18.63 -6.95
CA THR A 359 -4.86 19.08 -5.74
C THR A 359 -3.47 19.60 -6.06
N LYS A 360 -2.84 19.10 -7.14
CA LYS A 360 -1.57 19.60 -7.70
C LYS A 360 -1.81 20.46 -8.93
N ARG A 361 -2.89 21.26 -8.95
CA ARG A 361 -3.27 22.07 -10.11
C ARG A 361 -2.26 23.17 -10.48
N LEU A 362 -2.38 23.67 -11.70
CA LEU A 362 -1.71 24.91 -12.13
C LEU A 362 -2.35 26.13 -11.45
N GLY A 363 -1.53 27.10 -11.02
CA GLY A 363 -2.01 28.38 -10.47
C GLY A 363 -1.82 28.59 -8.97
N GLU A 364 -1.08 27.72 -8.27
CA GLU A 364 -0.54 28.09 -6.96
C GLU A 364 0.59 29.12 -7.14
N SER A 365 0.40 30.32 -6.59
CA SER A 365 1.43 31.36 -6.59
C SER A 365 2.53 30.99 -5.60
N GLY A 366 3.77 30.87 -6.07
CA GLY A 366 4.92 30.59 -5.20
C GLY A 366 6.15 30.12 -5.96
N ILE A 367 7.30 30.24 -5.31
CA ILE A 367 8.55 29.59 -5.69
C ILE A 367 8.82 28.59 -4.55
N GLY A 368 9.01 27.32 -4.89
CA GLY A 368 9.42 26.27 -3.97
C GLY A 368 10.79 26.56 -3.35
N GLU A 369 11.14 25.82 -2.29
CA GLU A 369 12.41 25.99 -1.57
C GLU A 369 13.65 25.72 -2.45
N ASP A 370 13.46 24.99 -3.56
CA ASP A 370 14.42 24.68 -4.61
C ASP A 370 14.55 25.76 -5.69
N GLY A 371 13.74 26.83 -5.63
CA GLY A 371 13.71 27.88 -6.66
C GLY A 371 12.80 27.59 -7.85
N GLU A 372 12.12 26.44 -7.88
CA GLU A 372 11.19 26.03 -8.93
C GLU A 372 9.80 26.64 -8.71
N THR A 373 9.05 26.98 -9.77
CA THR A 373 7.66 27.44 -9.58
C THR A 373 6.77 26.27 -9.18
N ASN A 374 5.76 26.50 -8.32
CA ASN A 374 4.83 25.45 -7.92
C ASN A 374 4.15 24.78 -9.14
N SER A 375 3.83 25.57 -10.18
CA SER A 375 3.28 25.03 -11.43
C SER A 375 4.23 24.04 -12.12
N THR A 376 5.52 24.37 -12.21
CA THR A 376 6.54 23.48 -12.79
C THR A 376 6.72 22.23 -11.94
N ARG A 377 6.82 22.37 -10.62
CA ARG A 377 6.91 21.24 -9.68
C ARG A 377 5.71 20.31 -9.81
N ASN A 378 4.50 20.84 -9.91
CA ASN A 378 3.27 20.07 -10.09
C ASN A 378 3.23 19.32 -11.42
N VAL A 379 3.73 19.91 -12.51
CA VAL A 379 3.91 19.22 -13.80
C VAL A 379 4.86 18.04 -13.63
N ARG A 380 6.00 18.22 -12.96
CA ARG A 380 7.00 17.17 -12.75
C ARG A 380 6.52 16.04 -11.82
N ILE A 381 5.71 16.35 -10.81
CA ILE A 381 5.09 15.33 -9.96
C ILE A 381 4.23 14.38 -10.81
N MET A 382 3.35 14.96 -11.64
CA MET A 382 2.50 14.16 -12.54
C MET A 382 3.32 13.44 -13.62
N ALA A 383 4.30 14.12 -14.22
CA ALA A 383 5.17 13.53 -15.23
C ALA A 383 5.92 12.32 -14.69
N ASN A 384 6.45 12.40 -13.46
CA ASN A 384 7.11 11.27 -12.83
C ASN A 384 6.14 10.10 -12.57
N LEU A 385 4.90 10.36 -12.14
CA LEU A 385 3.91 9.29 -12.00
C LEU A 385 3.55 8.65 -13.34
N GLU A 386 3.35 9.44 -14.40
CA GLU A 386 3.09 8.94 -15.75
C GLU A 386 4.27 8.12 -16.28
N ARG A 387 5.51 8.57 -16.05
CA ARG A 387 6.74 7.83 -16.37
C ARG A 387 6.80 6.48 -15.68
N LEU A 388 6.47 6.43 -14.39
CA LEU A 388 6.53 5.22 -13.57
C LEU A 388 5.37 4.26 -13.79
N THR A 389 4.28 4.73 -14.38
CA THR A 389 3.07 3.95 -14.63
C THR A 389 2.84 3.82 -16.13
N GLY A 390 2.11 4.75 -16.74
CA GLY A 390 1.69 4.72 -18.14
C GLY A 390 2.81 4.47 -19.15
N LEU A 391 3.97 5.10 -18.95
CA LEU A 391 5.12 5.02 -19.85
C LEU A 391 6.20 4.06 -19.37
N SER A 392 5.97 3.32 -18.30
CA SER A 392 6.95 2.34 -17.87
C SER A 392 6.90 1.12 -18.80
N PRO A 393 8.05 0.67 -19.33
CA PRO A 393 8.09 -0.45 -20.28
C PRO A 393 7.76 -1.79 -19.60
N THR A 394 8.09 -1.90 -18.32
CA THR A 394 7.83 -3.09 -17.49
C THR A 394 6.41 -3.16 -16.95
N ASN A 395 5.58 -2.16 -17.22
CA ASN A 395 4.25 -2.09 -16.65
C ASN A 395 3.18 -2.65 -17.60
N GLU A 396 2.62 -3.80 -17.24
CA GLU A 396 1.54 -4.44 -18.01
C GLU A 396 0.26 -3.57 -18.08
N GLN A 397 0.01 -2.71 -17.10
CA GLN A 397 -1.15 -1.81 -17.07
C GLN A 397 -0.87 -0.40 -17.63
N GLY A 398 0.30 -0.17 -18.25
CA GLY A 398 0.67 1.17 -18.73
C GLY A 398 -0.36 1.76 -19.70
N THR A 399 -0.84 0.93 -20.64
CA THR A 399 -1.91 1.32 -21.59
C THR A 399 -3.23 1.67 -20.89
N GLU A 400 -3.59 0.96 -19.82
CA GLU A 400 -4.83 1.21 -19.05
C GLU A 400 -4.75 2.56 -18.33
N VAL A 401 -3.61 2.87 -17.72
CA VAL A 401 -3.36 4.15 -17.05
C VAL A 401 -3.46 5.31 -18.04
N LEU A 402 -2.81 5.21 -19.20
CA LEU A 402 -2.86 6.24 -20.23
C LEU A 402 -4.26 6.44 -20.81
N ASN A 403 -5.00 5.34 -21.01
CA ASN A 403 -6.39 5.41 -21.46
C ASN A 403 -7.27 6.14 -20.43
N LYS A 404 -7.07 5.84 -19.14
CA LYS A 404 -7.76 6.54 -18.05
C LYS A 404 -7.46 8.04 -18.06
N LEU A 405 -6.21 8.44 -18.29
CA LEU A 405 -5.82 9.85 -18.43
C LEU A 405 -6.46 10.52 -19.64
N ALA A 406 -6.45 9.86 -20.80
CA ALA A 406 -7.14 10.34 -21.99
C ALA A 406 -8.66 10.51 -21.76
N GLY A 407 -9.28 9.58 -21.01
CA GLY A 407 -10.68 9.70 -20.59
C GLY A 407 -10.95 10.89 -19.67
N ASN A 408 -10.00 11.25 -18.80
CA ASN A 408 -10.09 12.47 -18.00
C ASN A 408 -9.99 13.73 -18.88
N ALA A 409 -9.10 13.72 -19.89
CA ALA A 409 -8.97 14.80 -20.86
C ALA A 409 -10.27 15.05 -21.64
N ASP A 410 -10.93 13.97 -22.08
CA ASP A 410 -12.24 14.06 -22.74
C ASP A 410 -13.31 14.68 -21.84
N MET A 411 -13.31 14.29 -20.55
CA MET A 411 -14.24 14.82 -19.56
C MET A 411 -14.01 16.32 -19.35
N TRP A 412 -12.76 16.75 -19.15
CA TRP A 412 -12.45 18.18 -18.94
C TRP A 412 -12.69 19.03 -20.19
N SER A 413 -12.47 18.46 -21.38
CA SER A 413 -12.85 19.11 -22.65
C SER A 413 -14.37 19.35 -22.72
N LYS A 414 -15.17 18.37 -22.29
CA LYS A 414 -16.64 18.52 -22.20
C LYS A 414 -17.03 19.54 -21.14
N ASP A 415 -16.35 19.57 -20.00
CA ASP A 415 -16.56 20.57 -18.95
C ASP A 415 -16.29 21.98 -19.50
N TYR A 416 -15.19 22.19 -20.24
CA TYR A 416 -14.91 23.45 -20.93
C TYR A 416 -16.02 23.85 -21.89
N ILE A 417 -16.48 22.93 -22.76
CA ILE A 417 -17.55 23.19 -23.73
C ILE A 417 -18.85 23.57 -23.02
N ASN A 418 -19.17 22.90 -21.91
CA ASN A 418 -20.36 23.20 -21.12
C ASN A 418 -20.26 24.57 -20.43
N ALA A 419 -19.10 24.88 -19.84
CA ALA A 419 -18.81 26.17 -19.21
C ALA A 419 -18.85 27.32 -20.23
N LEU A 420 -18.42 27.08 -21.47
CA LEU A 420 -18.54 28.04 -22.57
C LEU A 420 -20.00 28.32 -22.92
N LYS A 421 -20.86 27.30 -22.94
CA LYS A 421 -22.30 27.46 -23.21
C LYS A 421 -23.04 28.17 -22.08
N SER A 422 -22.57 28.02 -20.85
CA SER A 422 -23.17 28.65 -19.65
C SER A 422 -22.52 29.99 -19.27
N ASP A 423 -21.52 30.46 -20.02
CA ASP A 423 -20.75 31.68 -19.75
C ASP A 423 -20.08 31.68 -18.36
N ASN A 424 -19.60 30.52 -17.91
CA ASN A 424 -18.93 30.36 -16.62
C ASN A 424 -17.41 30.45 -16.75
N GLU A 425 -16.85 31.64 -16.49
CA GLU A 425 -15.41 31.89 -16.59
C GLU A 425 -14.54 31.03 -15.65
N ASN A 426 -15.02 30.74 -14.45
CA ASN A 426 -14.24 29.98 -13.47
C ASN A 426 -14.12 28.50 -13.88
N GLU A 427 -15.22 27.91 -14.35
CA GLU A 427 -15.20 26.52 -14.85
C GLU A 427 -14.40 26.40 -16.15
N LYS A 428 -14.48 27.40 -17.05
CA LYS A 428 -13.61 27.47 -18.23
C LYS A 428 -12.13 27.45 -17.83
N LEU A 429 -11.74 28.33 -16.91
CA LEU A 429 -10.35 28.42 -16.45
C LEU A 429 -9.87 27.10 -15.82
N GLN A 430 -10.68 26.48 -14.97
CA GLN A 430 -10.33 25.21 -14.32
C GLN A 430 -10.15 24.08 -15.34
N ALA A 431 -11.06 23.96 -16.31
CA ALA A 431 -10.95 22.95 -17.35
C ALA A 431 -9.70 23.18 -18.23
N THR A 432 -9.45 24.43 -18.63
CA THR A 432 -8.22 24.80 -19.37
C THR A 432 -6.97 24.43 -18.57
N GLN A 433 -6.89 24.79 -17.28
CA GLN A 433 -5.74 24.48 -16.44
C GLN A 433 -5.50 22.97 -16.30
N LYS A 434 -6.54 22.14 -16.16
CA LYS A 434 -6.39 20.69 -16.08
C LYS A 434 -5.88 20.10 -17.40
N LEU A 435 -6.39 20.58 -18.53
CA LEU A 435 -5.94 20.15 -19.86
C LEU A 435 -4.49 20.59 -20.12
N THR A 436 -4.14 21.84 -19.79
CA THR A 436 -2.76 22.35 -19.88
C THR A 436 -1.81 21.53 -19.00
N HIS A 437 -2.22 21.21 -17.77
CA HIS A 437 -1.41 20.40 -16.85
C HIS A 437 -1.17 19.00 -17.41
N LEU A 438 -2.23 18.30 -17.82
CA LEU A 438 -2.11 16.96 -18.36
C LEU A 438 -1.26 16.92 -19.64
N MET A 439 -1.45 17.87 -20.55
CA MET A 439 -0.61 17.98 -21.74
C MET A 439 0.86 18.19 -21.36
N ALA A 440 1.15 19.14 -20.48
CA ALA A 440 2.51 19.43 -20.03
C ALA A 440 3.14 18.24 -19.28
N SER A 441 2.39 17.54 -18.43
CA SER A 441 2.92 16.40 -17.66
C SER A 441 3.18 15.19 -18.55
N THR A 442 2.31 14.91 -19.52
CA THR A 442 2.55 13.83 -20.50
C THR A 442 3.72 14.14 -21.41
N GLU A 443 3.85 15.39 -21.90
CA GLU A 443 5.02 15.81 -22.68
C GLU A 443 6.32 15.74 -21.87
N GLN A 444 6.30 16.24 -20.63
CA GLN A 444 7.45 16.14 -19.74
C GLN A 444 7.79 14.67 -19.41
N ALA A 445 6.80 13.79 -19.22
CA ALA A 445 7.04 12.37 -18.96
C ALA A 445 7.69 11.66 -20.16
N VAL A 446 7.36 12.08 -21.38
CA VAL A 446 8.04 11.62 -22.61
C VAL A 446 9.48 12.13 -22.65
N LEU A 447 9.72 13.40 -22.30
CA LEU A 447 11.08 13.96 -22.23
C LEU A 447 11.93 13.28 -21.14
N ASP A 448 11.35 13.01 -19.97
CA ASP A 448 12.01 12.37 -18.82
C ASP A 448 12.15 10.85 -18.99
N GLY A 449 11.26 10.24 -19.78
CA GLY A 449 11.07 8.79 -19.87
C GLY A 449 12.07 8.06 -20.76
N PHE A 450 12.66 8.75 -21.73
CA PHE A 450 13.74 8.20 -22.56
C PHE A 450 15.08 8.59 -21.96
N SER A 451 15.58 7.75 -21.05
CA SER A 451 16.83 8.06 -20.36
C SER A 451 18.00 8.25 -21.33
N ASP A 452 18.91 9.17 -21.00
CA ASP A 452 20.27 9.31 -21.58
C ASP A 452 21.17 8.06 -21.37
N LYS A 453 20.60 6.86 -21.16
CA LYS A 453 21.28 5.57 -20.93
C LYS A 453 20.88 4.49 -21.94
N ALA A 454 20.49 4.86 -23.16
CA ALA A 454 20.25 3.93 -24.28
C ALA A 454 21.54 3.26 -24.83
N GLU A 455 22.48 2.88 -23.95
CA GLU A 455 23.77 2.32 -24.37
C GLU A 455 23.64 0.86 -24.87
N ASP A 456 22.61 0.11 -24.44
CA ASP A 456 22.38 -1.28 -24.84
C ASP A 456 21.04 -1.56 -25.56
N ASP A 457 20.95 -2.71 -26.23
CA ASP A 457 19.78 -3.11 -27.03
C ASP A 457 18.52 -3.38 -26.19
N ALA A 458 18.69 -3.73 -24.91
CA ALA A 458 17.57 -3.99 -24.02
C ALA A 458 16.90 -2.67 -23.58
N ALA A 459 17.70 -1.64 -23.28
CA ALA A 459 17.24 -0.30 -23.00
C ALA A 459 16.52 0.30 -24.22
N ARG A 460 17.10 0.20 -25.42
CA ARG A 460 16.43 0.63 -26.67
C ARG A 460 15.07 -0.03 -26.87
N LYS A 461 14.99 -1.34 -26.62
CA LYS A 461 13.73 -2.08 -26.76
C LYS A 461 12.70 -1.64 -25.73
N ALA A 462 13.11 -1.43 -24.48
CA ALA A 462 12.24 -0.93 -23.43
C ALA A 462 11.70 0.48 -23.79
N ASP A 463 12.55 1.38 -24.28
CA ASP A 463 12.11 2.69 -24.75
C ASP A 463 11.08 2.59 -25.89
N LEU A 464 11.26 1.67 -26.84
CA LEU A 464 10.27 1.41 -27.89
C LEU A 464 8.95 0.85 -27.33
N GLU A 465 8.98 0.07 -26.25
CA GLU A 465 7.79 -0.40 -25.54
C GLU A 465 7.06 0.76 -24.86
N SER A 466 7.77 1.67 -24.20
CA SER A 466 7.22 2.91 -23.62
C SER A 466 6.55 3.79 -24.69
N MET A 467 7.21 3.96 -25.83
CA MET A 467 6.66 4.66 -27.01
C MET A 467 5.35 4.03 -27.47
N MET A 468 5.31 2.69 -27.58
CA MET A 468 4.11 1.96 -27.99
C MET A 468 3.00 2.02 -26.95
N ASN A 469 3.32 2.03 -25.66
CA ASN A 469 2.34 2.25 -24.59
C ASN A 469 1.66 3.61 -24.74
N LEU A 470 2.42 4.69 -25.03
CA LEU A 470 1.84 6.02 -25.31
C LEU A 470 0.88 5.97 -26.50
N PHE A 471 1.33 5.43 -27.64
CA PHE A 471 0.51 5.37 -28.85
C PHE A 471 -0.80 4.62 -28.63
N VAL A 472 -0.74 3.42 -28.05
CA VAL A 472 -1.93 2.60 -27.82
C VAL A 472 -2.81 3.20 -26.73
N GLY A 473 -2.21 3.70 -25.65
CA GLY A 473 -2.91 4.17 -24.47
C GLY A 473 -3.72 5.45 -24.68
N LEU A 474 -3.24 6.36 -25.53
CA LEU A 474 -3.93 7.63 -25.79
C LEU A 474 -4.96 7.56 -26.92
N LEU A 475 -4.92 6.51 -27.75
CA LEU A 475 -5.87 6.34 -28.85
C LEU A 475 -7.31 6.17 -28.33
N PRO A 476 -8.32 6.74 -29.01
CA PRO A 476 -9.71 6.58 -28.63
C PRO A 476 -10.16 5.13 -28.82
N GLY A 477 -11.02 4.64 -27.92
CA GLY A 477 -11.67 3.35 -28.08
C GLY A 477 -12.72 3.37 -29.19
N GLY A 478 -12.69 2.42 -30.13
CA GLY A 478 -13.78 2.18 -31.09
C GLY A 478 -13.37 2.06 -32.56
N ASP A 479 -12.25 2.66 -32.98
CA ASP A 479 -11.68 2.43 -34.31
C ASP A 479 -10.84 1.15 -34.34
N SER A 480 -10.59 0.59 -35.53
CA SER A 480 -9.59 -0.48 -35.66
C SER A 480 -8.24 0.07 -35.17
N LEU A 481 -7.65 -0.56 -34.15
CA LEU A 481 -6.40 -0.14 -33.51
C LEU A 481 -5.30 0.17 -34.54
N GLY A 482 -5.21 -0.64 -35.60
CA GLY A 482 -4.25 -0.44 -36.69
C GLY A 482 -4.42 0.87 -37.48
N THR A 483 -5.65 1.34 -37.71
CA THR A 483 -5.88 2.61 -38.43
C THR A 483 -5.49 3.80 -37.58
N GLY A 484 -5.88 3.79 -36.29
CA GLY A 484 -5.47 4.81 -35.32
C GLY A 484 -3.95 4.89 -35.22
N LEU A 485 -3.29 3.74 -34.98
CA LEU A 485 -1.83 3.65 -34.89
C LEU A 485 -1.14 4.15 -36.16
N ARG A 486 -1.64 3.79 -37.34
CA ARG A 486 -1.06 4.27 -38.61
C ARG A 486 -1.13 5.79 -38.71
N SER A 487 -2.26 6.40 -38.35
CA SER A 487 -2.41 7.85 -38.34
C SER A 487 -1.42 8.51 -37.36
N SER A 488 -1.31 7.97 -36.16
CA SER A 488 -0.40 8.48 -35.13
C SER A 488 1.07 8.35 -35.53
N PHE A 489 1.47 7.21 -36.09
CA PHE A 489 2.83 7.00 -36.61
C PHE A 489 3.16 7.96 -37.75
N LYS A 490 2.21 8.24 -38.63
CA LYS A 490 2.41 9.23 -39.71
C LYS A 490 2.59 10.64 -39.16
N SER A 491 1.81 11.02 -38.14
CA SER A 491 1.91 12.33 -37.49
C SER A 491 3.30 12.53 -36.87
N VAL A 492 3.81 11.51 -36.18
CA VAL A 492 5.09 11.61 -35.45
C VAL A 492 6.31 11.38 -36.34
N PHE A 493 6.29 10.38 -37.21
CA PHE A 493 7.48 9.98 -37.99
C PHE A 493 7.49 10.48 -39.44
N GLY A 494 6.35 10.96 -39.95
CA GLY A 494 6.14 11.29 -41.35
C GLY A 494 5.71 10.08 -42.20
N GLU A 495 4.98 10.35 -43.29
CA GLU A 495 4.31 9.32 -44.10
C GLU A 495 5.25 8.27 -44.70
N ASP A 496 6.43 8.67 -45.17
CA ASP A 496 7.38 7.79 -45.87
C ASP A 496 8.45 7.18 -44.94
N SER A 497 8.25 7.28 -43.62
CA SER A 497 9.24 6.87 -42.64
C SER A 497 9.48 5.36 -42.60
N GLY A 498 10.64 4.97 -42.06
CA GLY A 498 10.94 3.56 -41.79
C GLY A 498 10.01 2.97 -40.73
N ALA A 499 9.60 3.77 -39.74
CA ALA A 499 8.71 3.37 -38.67
C ALA A 499 7.29 3.06 -39.18
N VAL A 500 6.71 3.92 -40.03
CA VAL A 500 5.41 3.67 -40.66
C VAL A 500 5.45 2.38 -41.50
N ARG A 501 6.52 2.17 -42.28
CA ARG A 501 6.70 0.92 -43.05
C ARG A 501 6.85 -0.32 -42.18
N ALA A 502 7.49 -0.20 -41.02
CA ALA A 502 7.60 -1.31 -40.07
C ALA A 502 6.23 -1.65 -39.46
N LEU A 503 5.47 -0.65 -39.05
CA LEU A 503 4.09 -0.80 -38.59
C LEU A 503 3.21 -1.44 -39.66
N ASP A 504 3.26 -0.95 -40.90
CA ASP A 504 2.43 -1.46 -42.00
C ASP A 504 2.66 -2.94 -42.26
N LYS A 505 3.91 -3.40 -42.25
CA LYS A 505 4.24 -4.82 -42.38
C LYS A 505 3.68 -5.67 -41.24
N VAL A 506 3.61 -5.13 -40.03
CA VAL A 506 3.01 -5.84 -38.90
C VAL A 506 1.49 -5.91 -39.06
N LEU A 507 0.85 -4.81 -39.44
CA LEU A 507 -0.59 -4.75 -39.68
C LEU A 507 -1.02 -5.67 -40.84
N GLU A 508 -0.20 -5.82 -41.88
CA GLU A 508 -0.41 -6.78 -42.99
C GLU A 508 -0.51 -8.25 -42.51
N THR A 509 -0.03 -8.58 -41.31
CA THR A 509 -0.18 -9.92 -40.71
C THR A 509 -1.54 -10.18 -40.06
N GLY A 510 -2.46 -9.20 -40.10
CA GLY A 510 -3.74 -9.22 -39.37
C GLY A 510 -3.62 -8.84 -37.90
N ALA A 511 -2.44 -8.40 -37.45
CA ALA A 511 -2.26 -7.88 -36.09
C ALA A 511 -2.99 -6.52 -35.97
N GLY A 512 -3.83 -6.34 -34.94
CA GLY A 512 -4.61 -5.12 -34.73
C GLY A 512 -6.04 -5.12 -35.28
N GLU A 513 -6.52 -6.26 -35.81
CA GLU A 513 -7.93 -6.45 -36.20
C GLU A 513 -8.85 -6.77 -35.01
N ALA A 514 -8.30 -7.35 -33.94
CA ALA A 514 -9.01 -7.64 -32.69
C ALA A 514 -8.67 -6.59 -31.61
N ALA A 515 -9.69 -6.11 -30.90
CA ALA A 515 -9.59 -5.05 -29.89
C ALA A 515 -9.63 -5.59 -28.45
N ASP A 516 -9.06 -6.77 -28.20
CA ASP A 516 -8.86 -7.30 -26.85
C ASP A 516 -7.42 -7.05 -26.34
N GLY A 517 -7.21 -7.21 -25.03
CA GLY A 517 -5.92 -6.93 -24.39
C GLY A 517 -4.78 -7.79 -24.93
N ALA A 518 -5.03 -9.09 -25.14
CA ALA A 518 -4.02 -10.01 -25.66
C ALA A 518 -3.60 -9.69 -27.10
N ALA A 519 -4.55 -9.30 -27.96
CA ALA A 519 -4.27 -8.85 -29.32
C ALA A 519 -3.49 -7.53 -29.34
N THR A 520 -3.79 -6.64 -28.40
CA THR A 520 -3.10 -5.35 -28.23
C THR A 520 -1.64 -5.56 -27.82
N ASP A 521 -1.38 -6.40 -26.82
CA ASP A 521 -0.01 -6.71 -26.38
C ASP A 521 0.79 -7.43 -27.46
N LEU A 522 0.17 -8.36 -28.18
CA LEU A 522 0.79 -9.02 -29.32
C LEU A 522 1.16 -8.03 -30.44
N LEU A 523 0.28 -7.06 -30.72
CA LEU A 523 0.56 -6.01 -31.69
C LEU A 523 1.74 -5.15 -31.24
N LYS A 524 1.73 -4.65 -29.99
CA LYS A 524 2.84 -3.87 -29.42
C LYS A 524 4.16 -4.61 -29.57
N GLY A 525 4.24 -5.87 -29.11
CA GLY A 525 5.45 -6.68 -29.21
C GLY A 525 5.95 -6.89 -30.64
N LYS A 526 5.05 -7.14 -31.59
CA LYS A 526 5.42 -7.27 -33.01
C LYS A 526 5.94 -5.97 -33.62
N VAL A 527 5.34 -4.82 -33.29
CA VAL A 527 5.79 -3.51 -33.77
C VAL A 527 7.15 -3.17 -33.18
N VAL A 528 7.33 -3.34 -31.86
CA VAL A 528 8.63 -3.15 -31.19
C VAL A 528 9.70 -4.03 -31.84
N ASP A 529 9.45 -5.32 -32.02
CA ASP A 529 10.40 -6.23 -32.66
C ASP A 529 10.72 -5.82 -34.11
N ALA A 530 9.75 -5.29 -34.85
CA ALA A 530 9.95 -4.82 -36.22
C ALA A 530 10.81 -3.54 -36.25
N LEU A 531 10.61 -2.63 -35.30
CA LEU A 531 11.40 -1.42 -35.15
C LEU A 531 12.83 -1.74 -34.71
N SER A 532 13.03 -2.63 -33.74
CA SER A 532 14.36 -3.08 -33.31
C SER A 532 15.14 -3.78 -34.43
N LYS A 533 14.50 -4.63 -35.22
CA LYS A 533 15.18 -5.31 -36.34
C LYS A 533 15.65 -4.38 -37.46
N SER A 534 15.21 -3.12 -37.46
CA SER A 534 15.59 -2.15 -38.48
C SER A 534 17.00 -1.57 -38.28
N GLY A 535 17.58 -1.66 -37.07
CA GLY A 535 18.84 -1.00 -36.71
C GLY A 535 18.77 0.53 -36.71
N ASN A 536 17.57 1.11 -36.58
CA ASN A 536 17.31 2.56 -36.55
C ASN A 536 16.58 3.01 -35.27
N GLU A 537 16.67 2.24 -34.19
CA GLU A 537 15.98 2.49 -32.92
C GLU A 537 16.23 3.90 -32.39
N ASP A 538 17.50 4.30 -32.28
CA ASP A 538 17.87 5.64 -31.79
C ASP A 538 17.27 6.76 -32.66
N LYS A 539 17.16 6.53 -33.97
CA LYS A 539 16.54 7.49 -34.89
C LYS A 539 15.03 7.57 -34.69
N TYR A 540 14.38 6.44 -34.43
CA TYR A 540 12.94 6.42 -34.14
C TYR A 540 12.65 7.05 -32.78
N LEU A 541 13.39 6.69 -31.73
CA LEU A 541 13.22 7.27 -30.40
C LEU A 541 13.47 8.78 -30.42
N LYS A 542 14.55 9.24 -31.08
CA LYS A 542 14.79 10.67 -31.26
C LYS A 542 13.66 11.38 -32.00
N ALA A 543 13.20 10.82 -33.12
CA ALA A 543 12.10 11.41 -33.88
C ALA A 543 10.79 11.40 -33.08
N PHE A 544 10.57 10.40 -32.24
CA PHE A 544 9.43 10.35 -31.34
C PHE A 544 9.52 11.46 -30.30
N THR A 545 10.63 11.56 -29.56
CA THR A 545 10.83 12.62 -28.55
C THR A 545 10.69 14.02 -29.15
N GLU A 546 11.16 14.24 -30.39
CA GLU A 546 11.07 15.54 -31.07
C GLU A 546 9.66 15.90 -31.58
N ASN A 547 8.78 14.91 -31.81
CA ASN A 547 7.49 15.13 -32.50
C ASN A 547 6.26 14.56 -31.74
N ALA A 548 6.45 13.96 -30.56
CA ALA A 548 5.36 13.36 -29.79
C ALA A 548 4.33 14.39 -29.31
N ASN A 549 4.74 15.65 -29.11
CA ASN A 549 3.88 16.75 -28.70
C ASN A 549 2.65 16.92 -29.62
N VAL A 550 2.84 16.81 -30.95
CA VAL A 550 1.73 16.90 -31.92
C VAL A 550 0.73 15.78 -31.69
N PHE A 551 1.22 14.56 -31.50
CA PHE A 551 0.36 13.41 -31.21
C PHE A 551 -0.36 13.55 -29.87
N ILE A 552 0.34 13.95 -28.81
CA ILE A 552 -0.21 14.17 -27.47
C ILE A 552 -1.32 15.22 -27.52
N GLU A 553 -1.06 16.37 -28.14
CA GLU A 553 -2.05 17.44 -28.33
C GLU A 553 -3.30 16.91 -29.04
N ASP A 554 -3.12 16.21 -30.15
CA ASP A 554 -4.22 15.68 -30.95
C ASP A 554 -5.06 14.66 -30.18
N GLN A 555 -4.44 13.80 -29.37
CA GLN A 555 -5.19 12.79 -28.62
C GLN A 555 -5.86 13.36 -27.37
N LEU A 556 -5.18 14.21 -26.60
CA LEU A 556 -5.70 14.75 -25.36
C LEU A 556 -6.73 15.87 -25.58
N LEU A 557 -6.63 16.62 -26.68
CA LEU A 557 -7.55 17.71 -27.04
C LEU A 557 -8.51 17.33 -28.17
N ARG A 558 -8.72 16.04 -28.43
CA ARG A 558 -9.58 15.53 -29.52
C ARG A 558 -11.02 16.02 -29.45
N GLU A 559 -11.57 16.16 -28.24
CA GLU A 559 -12.93 16.66 -28.00
C GLU A 559 -13.05 18.18 -28.24
N LEU A 560 -11.91 18.89 -28.29
CA LEU A 560 -11.82 20.30 -28.70
C LEU A 560 -11.48 20.41 -30.20
N SER A 561 -11.88 19.45 -31.02
CA SER A 561 -11.71 19.50 -32.47
C SER A 561 -12.71 20.46 -33.13
N GLY A 562 -12.23 21.24 -34.12
CA GLY A 562 -13.03 22.17 -34.91
C GLY A 562 -12.57 23.63 -34.82
N ASP A 563 -12.84 24.39 -35.88
CA ASP A 563 -12.34 25.77 -36.05
C ASP A 563 -12.73 26.69 -34.89
N GLN A 564 -13.91 26.48 -34.28
CA GLN A 564 -14.35 27.28 -33.14
C GLN A 564 -13.50 27.10 -31.86
N TYR A 565 -12.74 26.01 -31.76
CA TYR A 565 -11.90 25.69 -30.60
C TYR A 565 -10.39 25.82 -30.91
N ALA A 566 -10.01 26.16 -32.15
CA ALA A 566 -8.62 26.29 -32.55
C ALA A 566 -7.83 27.28 -31.66
N GLY A 567 -8.48 28.38 -31.25
CA GLY A 567 -7.88 29.38 -30.36
C GLY A 567 -7.51 28.83 -28.99
N ILE A 568 -8.43 28.11 -28.34
CA ILE A 568 -8.17 27.54 -27.00
C ILE A 568 -7.18 26.37 -27.06
N ARG A 569 -7.22 25.55 -28.13
CA ARG A 569 -6.22 24.50 -28.34
C ARG A 569 -4.81 25.09 -28.44
N GLN A 570 -4.64 26.15 -29.23
CA GLN A 570 -3.36 26.84 -29.36
C GLN A 570 -2.89 27.46 -28.03
N GLU A 571 -3.81 27.99 -27.22
CA GLU A 571 -3.51 28.53 -25.90
C GLU A 571 -3.01 27.44 -24.95
N ILE A 572 -3.74 26.33 -24.83
CA ILE A 572 -3.36 25.16 -24.01
C ILE A 572 -1.97 24.64 -24.42
N SER A 573 -1.77 24.40 -25.72
CA SER A 573 -0.51 23.89 -26.27
C SER A 573 0.67 24.83 -26.01
N LYS A 574 0.45 26.14 -26.19
CA LYS A 574 1.45 27.17 -25.90
C LYS A 574 1.81 27.24 -24.42
N GLU A 575 0.82 27.21 -23.53
CA GLU A 575 1.06 27.25 -22.08
C GLU A 575 1.76 25.97 -21.59
N ALA A 576 1.33 24.80 -22.08
CA ALA A 576 1.95 23.53 -21.74
C ALA A 576 3.45 23.53 -22.11
N SER A 577 3.78 23.96 -23.32
CA SER A 577 5.16 24.10 -23.79
C SER A 577 6.02 25.04 -22.93
N GLN A 578 5.42 26.05 -22.29
CA GLN A 578 6.14 26.99 -21.41
C GLN A 578 6.45 26.40 -20.03
N LEU A 579 5.72 25.35 -19.63
CA LEU A 579 5.90 24.67 -18.34
C LEU A 579 6.94 23.55 -18.40
N LEU A 580 7.29 23.10 -19.61
CA LEU A 580 8.34 22.10 -19.82
C LEU A 580 9.70 22.64 -19.36
N VAL A 581 10.44 21.81 -18.64
CA VAL A 581 11.81 22.13 -18.22
C VAL A 581 12.77 21.35 -19.09
N THR A 582 13.69 22.06 -19.73
CA THR A 582 14.83 21.44 -20.41
C THR A 582 15.82 20.97 -19.35
N SER A 583 16.12 19.66 -19.36
CA SER A 583 17.13 19.01 -18.53
C SER A 583 18.54 19.53 -18.81
#